data_AF-A0A671MJC0-F1
#
_entry.id   AF-A0A671MJC0-F1
#
_cell.length_a   1.000
_cell.length_b   1.000
_cell.length_c   1.000
_cell.angle_alpha   90.00
_cell.angle_beta   90.00
_cell.angle_gamma   90.00
#
_symmetry.space_group_name_H-M   'P 1'
#
loop_
_entity.id
_entity.type
_entity.pdbx_description
1 polymer ?
#
loop_
_entity_poly.entity_id
_entity_poly.type
_entity_poly.pdbx_seq_one_letter_code
_entity_poly.pdbx_strand_id
1 'polypeptide(L)' 'MCFSIDKVSKVASPVLVIHGTEDEVIDFSHGLAIYERCPRAVEPLWVEGAGHNDI' A
#
# COMPACT_ATOMS: atom_id res chain seq x y z
N MET A 1 8.00 1.96 -9.85
CA MET A 1 7.74 0.58 -10.32
C MET A 1 6.28 0.29 -9.99
N CYS A 2 5.37 0.28 -10.98
CA CYS A 2 3.94 0.12 -10.69
C CYS A 2 3.66 -1.26 -10.09
N PHE A 3 3.27 -1.29 -8.82
CA PHE A 3 2.79 -2.48 -8.13
C PHE A 3 1.35 -2.74 -8.59
N SER A 4 1.14 -3.75 -9.44
CA SER A 4 -0.20 -4.23 -9.76
C SER A 4 -0.65 -5.18 -8.66
N ILE A 5 -1.88 -5.01 -8.18
CA ILE A 5 -2.44 -5.85 -7.10
C ILE A 5 -2.38 -7.35 -7.47
N ASP A 6 -2.50 -7.69 -8.75
CA ASP A 6 -2.41 -9.07 -9.25
C ASP A 6 -1.05 -9.73 -9.03
N LYS A 7 0.01 -8.93 -8.86
CA LYS A 7 1.38 -9.42 -8.64
C LYS A 7 1.71 -9.61 -7.17
N VAL A 8 0.91 -9.04 -6.27
CA VAL A 8 1.14 -9.03 -4.80
C VAL A 8 1.10 -10.45 -4.23
N SER A 9 0.24 -11.31 -4.77
CA SER A 9 0.12 -12.72 -4.36
C SER A 9 1.39 -13.55 -4.59
N LYS A 10 2.28 -13.11 -5.48
CA LYS A 10 3.53 -13.81 -5.81
C LYS A 10 4.72 -13.33 -4.96
N VAL A 11 4.53 -12.33 -4.11
CA VAL A 11 5.61 -11.77 -3.29
C VAL A 11 5.86 -12.68 -2.10
N ALA A 12 6.99 -13.36 -2.12
CA ALA A 12 7.47 -14.23 -1.05
C ALA A 12 8.42 -13.52 -0.08
N SER A 13 8.48 -12.19 -0.09
CA SER A 13 9.25 -11.35 0.85
C SER A 13 8.29 -10.62 1.81
N PRO A 14 8.71 -10.19 3.02
CA PRO A 14 7.83 -9.39 3.87
C PRO A 14 7.59 -8.05 3.17
N VAL A 15 6.35 -7.55 3.21
CA VAL A 15 5.97 -6.32 2.52
C VAL A 15 5.44 -5.31 3.53
N LEU A 16 6.09 -4.15 3.59
CA LEU A 16 5.59 -2.98 4.30
C LEU A 16 4.82 -2.11 3.30
N VAL A 17 3.56 -1.82 3.60
CA VAL A 17 2.74 -0.86 2.85
C VAL A 17 2.78 0.47 3.58
N ILE A 18 3.12 1.54 2.87
CA ILE A 18 3.08 2.91 3.38
C ILE A 18 2.16 3.72 2.47
N HIS A 19 1.19 4.42 3.04
CA HIS A 19 0.22 5.18 2.25
C HIS A 19 -0.36 6.36 3.04
N GLY A 20 -0.60 7.48 2.35
CA GLY A 20 -1.27 8.65 2.90
C GLY A 20 -2.79 8.47 2.87
N THR A 21 -3.49 8.87 3.93
CA THR A 21 -4.96 8.73 3.96
C THR A 21 -5.67 9.73 3.07
N GLU A 22 -5.00 10.82 2.69
CA GLU A 22 -5.52 11.91 1.85
C GLU A 22 -4.75 12.01 0.52
N ASP A 23 -4.18 10.89 0.04
CA ASP A 23 -3.58 10.85 -1.28
C ASP A 23 -4.68 11.00 -2.36
N GLU A 24 -4.72 12.19 -2.98
CA GLU A 24 -5.69 12.54 -4.01
C GLU A 24 -5.38 11.93 -5.39
N VAL A 25 -4.18 11.36 -5.58
CA VAL A 25 -3.71 10.79 -6.85
C VAL A 25 -3.90 9.27 -6.87
N ILE A 26 -3.63 8.61 -5.74
CA ILE A 26 -3.82 7.18 -5.53
C ILE A 26 -4.72 7.01 -4.32
N ASP A 27 -5.94 6.51 -4.53
CA ASP A 27 -6.89 6.31 -3.44
C ASP A 27 -6.37 5.32 -2.37
N PHE A 28 -6.65 5.61 -1.10
CA PHE A 28 -6.26 4.78 0.05
C PHE A 28 -6.66 3.30 -0.10
N SER A 29 -7.77 3.00 -0.80
CA SER A 29 -8.20 1.63 -1.08
C SER A 29 -7.17 0.80 -1.83
N HIS A 30 -6.26 1.42 -2.60
CA HIS A 30 -5.17 0.70 -3.25
C HIS A 30 -4.17 0.16 -2.23
N GLY A 31 -3.74 0.98 -1.27
CA GLY A 31 -2.88 0.55 -0.16
C GLY A 31 -3.53 -0.57 0.65
N LEU A 32 -4.82 -0.41 0.96
CA LEU A 32 -5.59 -1.43 1.69
C LEU A 32 -5.69 -2.75 0.90
N ALA A 33 -6.01 -2.70 -0.39
CA ALA A 33 -6.12 -3.89 -1.23
C ALA A 33 -4.79 -4.65 -1.37
N ILE A 34 -3.66 -3.95 -1.36
CA ILE A 34 -2.32 -4.56 -1.35
C ILE A 34 -2.08 -5.25 0.00
N TYR A 35 -2.39 -4.56 1.11
CA TYR A 35 -2.23 -5.11 2.45
C TYR A 35 -3.05 -6.41 2.63
N GLU A 36 -4.33 -6.40 2.23
CA GLU A 36 -5.23 -7.56 2.34
C GLU A 36 -4.84 -8.74 1.43
N ARG A 37 -4.27 -8.46 0.26
CA ARG A 37 -3.93 -9.49 -0.74
C ARG A 37 -2.49 -9.96 -0.65
N CYS A 38 -1.67 -9.37 0.22
CA CYS A 38 -0.29 -9.80 0.43
C CYS A 38 -0.21 -10.87 1.50
N PRO A 39 0.22 -12.10 1.17
CA PRO A 39 0.29 -13.19 2.14
C PRO A 39 1.32 -12.95 3.25
N ARG A 40 2.24 -11.99 3.07
CA ARG A 40 3.28 -11.62 4.03
C ARG A 40 3.36 -10.12 4.25
N ALA A 41 2.20 -9.44 4.23
CA ALA A 41 2.14 -8.07 4.71
C ALA A 41 2.55 -8.02 6.18
N VAL A 42 3.42 -7.07 6.52
CA VAL A 42 3.62 -6.64 7.90
C VAL A 42 2.65 -5.51 8.23
N GLU A 43 2.59 -5.11 9.50
CA GLU A 43 1.77 -3.99 9.94
C GLU A 43 2.02 -2.75 9.06
N PRO A 44 0.98 -2.20 8.43
CA PRO A 44 1.12 -1.12 7.47
C PRO A 44 1.31 0.21 8.20
N LEU A 45 1.96 1.16 7.53
CA LEU A 45 2.12 2.52 8.02
C LEU A 45 1.18 3.45 7.24
N TRP A 46 0.06 3.79 7.86
CA TRP A 46 -0.86 4.80 7.34
C TRP A 46 -0.46 6.17 7.88
N VAL A 47 -0.22 7.13 6.99
CA VAL A 47 0.12 8.50 7.38
C VAL A 47 -1.14 9.35 7.24
N GLU A 48 -1.75 9.66 8.39
CA GLU A 48 -2.95 10.49 8.46
C GLU A 48 -2.68 11.89 7.90
N GLY A 49 -3.54 12.37 7.00
CA GLY A 49 -3.48 13.71 6.42
C GLY A 49 -2.37 13.94 5.37
N ALA A 50 -1.59 12.90 5.04
CA ALA A 50 -0.55 13.00 4.03
C ALA A 50 -1.12 12.74 2.61
N GLY A 51 -0.72 13.60 1.67
CA GLY A 51 -1.03 13.46 0.25
C GLY A 51 0.07 12.73 -0.53
N HIS A 52 -0.05 12.74 -1.86
CA HIS A 52 0.82 11.98 -2.77
C HIS A 52 2.32 12.31 -2.70
N ASN A 53 2.68 13.52 -2.25
CA ASN A 53 4.07 14.01 -2.23
C ASN A 53 4.65 14.15 -0.82
N ASP A 54 3.90 13.72 0.20
CA ASP A 54 4.29 13.89 1.60
C ASP A 54 4.92 12.62 2.20
N ILE A 55 5.12 11.57 1.38
CA ILE A 55 5.58 10.22 1.76
C ILE A 55 6.56 9.66 0.75
#